data_AF-A0A5N6TRZ4-F1
#
_entry.id   AF-A0A5N6TRZ4-F1
#
_cell.length_a   1.000
_cell.length_b   1.000
_cell.length_c   1.000
_cell.angle_alpha   90.00
_cell.angle_beta   90.00
_cell.angle_gamma   90.00
#
_symmetry.space_group_name_H-M   'P 1'
#
loop_
_entity.id
_entity.type
_entity.pdbx_description
1 polymer ?
#
loop_
_entity_poly.entity_id
_entity_poly.type
_entity_poly.pdbx_seq_one_letter_code
_entity_poly.pdbx_strand_id
1 'polypeptide(L)'
;MRQIHLTTTRTASTQRSHFGIYISSPPPADPEPEPTQNRNPGTLINVLGTPMHGYALVFTRNYTPDQNTTTVPLGTIPSSYILDPIPGEKGDDNTPRDELQRIAASVKPPGPSKDFLGPVNGVRTILLSLSFLESVCPVEAEFTGNGVDYEPTMPIMDDGVCESPSRKKHTRE
;
A
#
# COMPACT_ATOMS: atom_id res chain seq x y z
N MET A 1 -22.14 -5.49 -10.13
CA MET A 1 -20.77 -5.00 -9.90
C MET A 1 -20.64 -4.60 -8.44
N ARG A 2 -19.46 -4.79 -7.84
CA ARG A 2 -19.14 -4.43 -6.45
C ARG A 2 -17.85 -3.63 -6.39
N GLN A 3 -17.86 -2.59 -5.56
CA GLN A 3 -16.72 -1.71 -5.38
C GLN A 3 -15.70 -2.34 -4.43
N ILE A 4 -14.44 -2.33 -4.85
CA ILE A 4 -13.29 -2.70 -4.05
C ILE A 4 -12.57 -1.44 -3.59
N HIS A 5 -12.14 -1.45 -2.34
CA HIS A 5 -11.33 -0.41 -1.74
C HIS A 5 -10.03 -0.98 -1.17
N LEU A 6 -8.95 -0.23 -1.31
CA LEU A 6 -7.76 -0.40 -0.49
C LEU A 6 -8.03 0.29 0.85
N THR A 7 -7.84 -0.43 1.95
CA THR A 7 -7.96 0.14 3.29
C THR A 7 -6.59 0.26 3.92
N THR A 8 -6.37 1.33 4.66
CA THR A 8 -5.23 1.46 5.56
C THR A 8 -5.71 1.81 6.95
N THR A 9 -5.21 1.08 7.94
CA THR A 9 -5.53 1.23 9.35
C THR A 9 -4.26 1.46 10.13
N ARG A 10 -4.34 2.31 11.15
CA ARG A 10 -3.20 2.61 12.00
C ARG A 10 -3.66 2.74 13.44
N THR A 11 -3.11 1.90 14.32
CA THR A 11 -3.48 1.90 15.73
C THR A 11 -2.87 3.09 16.49
N ALA A 12 -1.65 3.50 16.14
CA ALA A 12 -0.97 4.65 16.73
C ALA A 12 -0.03 5.33 15.73
N SER A 13 0.22 6.62 15.92
CA SER A 13 1.09 7.44 15.06
C SER A 13 2.58 7.04 15.06
N THR A 14 2.96 6.08 15.90
CA THR A 14 4.31 5.49 15.98
C THR A 14 4.38 4.09 15.39
N GLN A 15 3.22 3.45 15.13
CA GLN A 15 3.15 2.12 14.55
C GLN A 15 3.02 2.21 13.02
N ARG A 16 3.41 1.14 12.32
CA ARG A 16 3.24 1.04 10.88
C ARG A 16 1.76 0.85 10.55
N SER A 17 1.32 1.47 9.46
CA SER A 17 -0.03 1.22 8.94
C SER A 17 -0.14 -0.21 8.45
N HIS A 18 -1.30 -0.81 8.69
CA HIS A 18 -1.72 -2.08 8.13
C HIS A 18 -2.63 -1.83 6.93
N PHE A 19 -2.57 -2.68 5.91
CA PHE A 19 -3.40 -2.55 4.73
C PHE A 19 -4.26 -3.80 4.52
N GLY A 20 -5.39 -3.59 3.84
CA GLY A 20 -6.33 -4.66 3.50
C GLY A 20 -7.14 -4.30 2.26
N ILE A 21 -7.89 -5.27 1.76
CA ILE A 21 -8.81 -5.10 0.64
C ILE A 21 -10.22 -5.21 1.18
N TYR A 22 -10.99 -4.14 1.06
CA TYR A 22 -12.37 -4.08 1.51
C TYR A 22 -13.34 -4.16 0.34
N ILE A 23 -14.26 -5.12 0.41
CA ILE A 23 -15.35 -5.30 -0.54
C ILE A 23 -16.65 -4.91 0.13
N SER A 24 -17.29 -3.87 -0.38
CA SER A 24 -18.57 -3.39 0.16
C SER A 24 -19.73 -4.31 -0.22
N SER A 25 -20.57 -4.64 0.76
CA SER A 25 -21.90 -5.19 0.48
C SER A 25 -22.74 -4.13 -0.25
N PRO A 26 -23.80 -4.53 -0.99
CA PRO A 26 -24.65 -3.55 -1.62
C PRO A 26 -25.36 -2.76 -0.51
N PRO A 27 -25.77 -1.52 -0.78
CA PRO A 27 -26.59 -0.79 0.19
C PRO A 27 -27.85 -1.60 0.51
N PRO A 28 -28.33 -1.56 1.77
CA PRO A 28 -29.56 -2.23 2.14
C PRO A 28 -30.71 -1.74 1.25
N ALA A 29 -31.63 -2.66 0.92
CA ALA A 29 -32.76 -2.38 0.04
C ALA A 29 -33.70 -1.31 0.64
N ASP A 30 -33.77 -1.26 1.97
CA ASP A 30 -34.48 -0.23 2.72
C ASP A 30 -33.45 0.78 3.26
N PRO A 31 -33.58 2.08 2.94
CA PRO A 31 -32.73 3.11 3.52
C PRO A 31 -33.06 3.22 5.01
N GLU A 32 -32.17 2.73 5.86
CA GLU A 32 -32.24 3.00 7.30
C GLU A 32 -32.16 4.53 7.52
N PRO A 33 -33.01 5.12 8.38
CA PRO A 33 -33.20 6.58 8.43
C PRO A 33 -32.04 7.39 9.01
N GLU A 34 -30.86 6.81 9.27
CA GLU A 34 -29.78 7.51 9.94
C GLU A 34 -28.46 7.46 9.14
N PRO A 35 -27.91 8.63 8.70
CA PRO A 35 -26.63 8.71 8.00
C PRO A 35 -25.48 8.64 9.01
N THR A 36 -25.38 7.54 9.76
CA THR A 36 -24.24 7.31 10.67
C THR A 36 -23.13 6.59 9.90
N GLN A 37 -22.33 7.40 9.18
CA GLN A 37 -21.28 6.99 8.23
C GLN A 37 -21.81 6.18 7.04
N ASN A 38 -21.67 6.74 5.83
CA ASN A 38 -22.01 6.13 4.53
C ASN A 38 -21.13 4.90 4.18
N ARG A 39 -21.04 3.91 5.06
CA ARG A 39 -20.21 2.73 4.90
C ARG A 39 -21.06 1.51 5.16
N ASN A 40 -21.54 0.90 4.07
CA ASN A 40 -22.16 -0.42 4.12
C ASN A 40 -21.21 -1.40 4.80
N PRO A 41 -21.70 -2.41 5.53
CA PRO A 41 -20.88 -3.53 5.97
C PRO A 41 -20.37 -4.32 4.76
N GLY A 42 -19.34 -5.14 4.96
CA GLY A 42 -18.77 -5.93 3.88
C GLY A 42 -17.80 -6.99 4.35
N THR A 43 -16.90 -7.41 3.46
CA THR A 43 -15.82 -8.34 3.79
C THR A 43 -14.48 -7.63 3.65
N LEU A 44 -13.64 -7.72 4.68
CA LEU A 44 -12.25 -7.29 4.64
C LEU A 44 -11.35 -8.51 4.43
N ILE A 45 -10.52 -8.47 3.40
CA ILE A 45 -9.44 -9.43 3.16
C ILE A 45 -8.16 -8.78 3.66
N ASN A 46 -7.52 -9.36 4.66
CA ASN A 46 -6.29 -8.83 5.21
C ASN A 46 -5.34 -9.94 5.66
N VAL A 47 -4.12 -9.54 6.03
CA VAL A 47 -3.09 -10.47 6.50
C VAL A 47 -2.69 -10.06 7.90
N LEU A 48 -2.99 -10.91 8.89
CA LEU A 48 -2.73 -10.64 10.30
C LEU A 48 -1.67 -11.60 10.85
N GLY A 49 -0.90 -11.15 11.83
CA GLY A 49 0.12 -11.97 12.46
C GLY A 49 1.28 -11.15 12.99
N THR A 50 2.34 -11.84 13.40
CA THR A 50 3.56 -11.20 13.92
C THR A 50 4.79 -11.81 13.28
N PRO A 51 5.91 -11.07 13.21
CA PRO A 51 7.15 -11.60 12.65
C PRO A 51 7.59 -12.92 13.30
N MET A 52 7.30 -13.12 14.60
CA MET A 52 7.70 -14.32 15.34
C MET A 52 6.87 -15.56 14.99
N HIS A 53 5.56 -15.41 14.75
CA HIS A 53 4.65 -16.53 14.47
C HIS A 53 4.28 -16.66 12.99
N GLY A 54 4.71 -15.70 12.17
CA GLY A 54 4.28 -15.57 10.79
C GLY A 54 2.94 -14.88 10.67
N TYR A 55 2.45 -14.83 9.45
CA TYR A 55 1.21 -14.17 9.08
C TYR A 55 0.22 -15.15 8.48
N ALA A 56 -1.06 -14.86 8.61
CA ALA A 56 -2.17 -15.63 8.08
C ALA A 56 -3.11 -14.72 7.29
N LEU A 57 -3.69 -15.27 6.23
CA LEU A 57 -4.78 -14.63 5.51
C LEU A 57 -6.03 -14.73 6.37
N VAL A 58 -6.68 -13.59 6.60
CA VAL A 58 -7.89 -13.46 7.42
C VAL A 58 -8.96 -12.75 6.62
N PHE A 59 -10.18 -13.26 6.74
CA PHE A 59 -11.40 -12.70 6.19
C PHE A 59 -12.27 -12.22 7.35
N THR A 60 -12.36 -10.90 7.52
CA THR A 60 -13.27 -10.30 8.51
C THR A 60 -14.64 -10.09 7.86
N ARG A 61 -15.64 -10.82 8.34
CA ARG A 61 -17.03 -10.78 7.88
C ARG A 61 -17.81 -9.66 8.55
N ASN A 62 -18.77 -9.10 7.82
CA ASN A 62 -19.58 -7.95 8.28
C ASN A 62 -18.69 -6.81 8.84
N TYR A 63 -17.58 -6.55 8.16
CA TYR A 63 -16.65 -5.48 8.51
C TYR A 63 -17.20 -4.13 8.06
N THR A 64 -17.23 -3.16 8.96
CA THR A 64 -17.54 -1.76 8.66
C THR A 64 -16.28 -0.95 8.97
N PRO A 65 -15.67 -0.26 7.98
CA PRO A 65 -14.49 0.56 8.23
C PRO A 65 -14.78 1.67 9.25
N ASP A 66 -13.94 1.78 10.27
CA ASP A 66 -14.07 2.77 11.34
C ASP A 66 -13.44 4.14 10.96
N GLN A 67 -13.55 5.14 11.83
CA GLN A 67 -12.97 6.47 11.58
C GLN A 67 -11.45 6.47 11.42
N ASN A 68 -10.74 5.46 11.97
CA ASN A 68 -9.30 5.31 11.86
C ASN A 68 -8.86 4.60 10.57
N THR A 69 -9.83 4.12 9.79
CA THR A 69 -9.61 3.46 8.51
C THR A 69 -9.73 4.46 7.37
N THR A 70 -8.64 4.67 6.64
CA THR A 70 -8.66 5.36 5.35
C THR A 70 -8.97 4.37 4.25
N THR A 71 -9.91 4.70 3.37
CA THR A 71 -10.34 3.85 2.25
C THR A 71 -10.13 4.56 0.93
N VAL A 72 -9.49 3.91 -0.05
CA VAL A 72 -9.25 4.42 -1.41
C VAL A 72 -9.89 3.45 -2.41
N PRO A 73 -10.73 3.90 -3.37
CA PRO A 73 -11.31 3.00 -4.36
C PRO A 73 -10.23 2.41 -5.28
N LEU A 74 -10.25 1.09 -5.48
CA LEU A 74 -9.36 0.39 -6.41
C LEU A 74 -10.05 0.08 -7.74
N GLY A 75 -11.35 -0.22 -7.72
CA GLY A 75 -12.10 -0.60 -8.90
C GLY A 75 -13.38 -1.36 -8.59
N THR A 76 -13.95 -2.00 -9.61
CA THR A 76 -15.16 -2.82 -9.47
C THR A 76 -14.96 -4.23 -9.99
N ILE A 77 -15.65 -5.20 -9.40
CA ILE A 77 -15.68 -6.59 -9.85
C ILE A 77 -17.12 -7.11 -10.02
N PRO A 78 -17.36 -8.13 -10.85
CA PRO A 78 -18.69 -8.71 -10.99
C PRO A 78 -19.13 -9.37 -9.68
N SER A 79 -20.40 -9.17 -9.33
CA SER A 79 -20.96 -9.70 -8.08
C SER A 79 -20.94 -11.23 -8.01
N SER A 80 -20.84 -11.92 -9.16
CA SER A 80 -20.71 -13.38 -9.23
C SER A 80 -19.42 -13.93 -8.62
N TYR A 81 -18.39 -13.09 -8.44
CA TYR A 81 -17.12 -13.48 -7.82
C TYR A 81 -17.12 -13.33 -6.29
N ILE A 82 -18.18 -12.74 -5.73
CA ILE A 82 -18.30 -12.40 -4.31
C ILE A 82 -19.52 -13.11 -3.73
N LEU A 83 -19.35 -13.66 -2.53
CA LEU A 83 -20.47 -14.09 -1.70
C LEU A 83 -20.68 -13.05 -0.61
N ASP A 84 -21.89 -12.50 -0.53
CA ASP A 84 -22.23 -11.55 0.53
C ASP A 84 -22.16 -12.24 1.91
N PRO A 85 -21.64 -11.54 2.93
CA PRO A 85 -21.62 -12.09 4.28
C PRO A 85 -23.04 -12.27 4.81
N ILE A 86 -23.26 -13.36 5.54
CA ILE A 86 -24.55 -13.61 6.18
C ILE A 86 -24.74 -12.55 7.28
N PRO A 87 -25.88 -11.83 7.33
CA PRO A 87 -26.13 -10.85 8.38
C PRO A 87 -25.98 -11.47 9.77
N GLY A 88 -25.27 -10.78 10.67
CA GLY A 88 -25.01 -11.24 12.04
C GLY A 88 -23.80 -12.16 12.20
N GLU A 89 -23.24 -12.70 11.12
CA GLU A 89 -22.01 -13.49 11.15
C GLU A 89 -20.78 -12.55 11.18
N LYS A 90 -20.59 -11.82 12.28
CA LYS A 90 -19.43 -10.94 12.45
C LYS A 90 -18.27 -11.73 13.05
N GLY A 91 -17.11 -11.66 12.41
CA GLY A 91 -15.91 -12.30 12.94
C GLY A 91 -14.83 -12.51 11.90
N ASP A 92 -13.69 -12.97 12.39
CA ASP A 92 -12.54 -13.33 11.58
C ASP A 92 -12.57 -14.83 11.30
N ASP A 93 -12.42 -15.20 10.03
CA ASP A 93 -12.17 -16.56 9.61
C ASP A 93 -11.02 -16.64 8.60
N ASN A 94 -10.55 -17.85 8.33
CA ASN A 94 -9.48 -18.12 7.36
C ASN A 94 -9.96 -19.04 6.24
N THR A 95 -11.27 -19.22 6.10
CA THR A 95 -11.86 -20.18 5.14
C THR A 95 -12.44 -19.42 3.95
N PRO A 96 -11.84 -19.54 2.74
CA PRO A 96 -12.34 -18.84 1.56
C PRO A 96 -13.69 -19.42 1.11
N ARG A 97 -14.68 -18.55 0.89
CA ARG A 97 -16.05 -18.94 0.50
C ARG A 97 -16.36 -18.67 -0.97
N ASP A 98 -15.89 -17.53 -1.47
CA ASP A 98 -16.12 -17.08 -2.84
C ASP A 98 -14.87 -17.20 -3.70
N GLU A 99 -15.01 -16.87 -4.98
CA GLU A 99 -13.92 -16.99 -5.95
C GLU A 99 -12.81 -15.99 -5.70
N LEU A 100 -13.14 -14.76 -5.31
CA LEU A 100 -12.16 -13.76 -4.96
C LEU A 100 -11.30 -14.19 -3.76
N GLN A 101 -11.92 -14.76 -2.73
CA GLN A 101 -11.23 -15.26 -1.54
C GLN A 101 -10.39 -16.49 -1.86
N ARG A 102 -10.84 -17.37 -2.77
CA ARG A 102 -10.03 -18.50 -3.26
C ARG A 102 -8.79 -18.02 -4.01
N ILE A 103 -8.92 -16.99 -4.85
CA ILE A 103 -7.78 -16.36 -5.53
C ILE A 103 -6.85 -15.71 -4.49
N ALA A 104 -7.38 -14.98 -3.51
CA ALA A 104 -6.57 -14.40 -2.44
C ALA A 104 -5.81 -15.47 -1.64
N ALA A 105 -6.45 -16.60 -1.35
CA ALA A 105 -5.84 -17.73 -0.64
C ALA A 105 -4.72 -18.43 -1.43
N SER A 106 -4.68 -18.28 -2.76
CA SER A 106 -3.56 -18.80 -3.57
C SER A 106 -2.24 -18.05 -3.31
N VAL A 107 -2.31 -16.82 -2.80
CA VAL A 107 -1.14 -16.03 -2.41
C VAL A 107 -0.78 -16.35 -0.97
N LYS A 108 0.26 -17.17 -0.79
CA LYS A 108 0.70 -17.58 0.53
C LYS A 108 1.19 -16.37 1.36
N PRO A 109 0.65 -16.14 2.56
CA PRO A 109 1.17 -15.11 3.46
C PRO A 109 2.63 -15.35 3.87
N PRO A 110 3.36 -14.30 4.27
CA PRO A 110 4.71 -14.44 4.80
C PRO A 110 4.76 -15.36 6.02
N GLY A 111 5.72 -16.27 6.04
CA GLY A 111 5.99 -17.13 7.21
C GLY A 111 6.71 -16.39 8.34
N PRO A 112 7.03 -17.11 9.43
CA PRO A 112 7.85 -16.57 10.51
C PRO A 112 9.18 -16.02 10.00
N SER A 113 9.56 -14.83 10.45
CA SER A 113 10.85 -14.24 10.14
C SER A 113 11.94 -14.97 10.91
N LYS A 114 13.00 -15.36 10.19
CA LYS A 114 14.22 -15.92 10.80
C LYS A 114 15.05 -14.84 11.52
N ASP A 115 14.86 -13.58 11.15
CA ASP A 115 15.55 -12.43 11.70
C ASP A 115 14.54 -11.34 12.08
N PHE A 116 13.78 -11.58 13.16
CA PHE A 116 12.73 -10.67 13.62
C PHE A 116 13.27 -9.47 14.42
N LEU A 117 14.53 -9.55 14.89
CA LEU A 117 15.23 -8.44 15.56
C LEU A 117 16.18 -7.70 14.61
N GLY A 118 16.36 -8.21 13.38
CA GLY A 118 17.19 -7.59 12.36
C GLY A 118 16.70 -6.18 12.00
N PRO A 119 17.61 -5.28 11.61
CA PRO A 119 17.24 -3.97 11.09
C PRO A 119 16.29 -4.14 9.90
N VAL A 120 15.12 -3.49 9.97
CA VAL A 120 14.17 -3.49 8.85
C VAL A 120 14.73 -2.63 7.73
N ASN A 121 15.20 -3.26 6.65
CA ASN A 121 15.72 -2.56 5.47
C ASN A 121 14.70 -1.51 4.97
N GLY A 122 15.12 -0.25 4.89
CA GLY A 122 14.30 0.89 4.46
C GLY A 122 13.95 1.90 5.56
N VAL A 123 14.20 1.60 6.84
CA VAL A 123 14.19 2.63 7.90
C VAL A 123 15.59 3.22 7.97
N ARG A 124 15.83 4.32 7.27
CA ARG A 124 16.87 5.24 7.75
C ARG A 124 16.37 5.73 9.09
N THR A 125 16.94 5.23 10.19
CA THR A 125 16.87 5.94 11.46
C THR A 125 17.56 7.27 11.23
N ILE A 126 16.83 8.27 10.75
CA ILE A 126 17.31 9.64 10.74
C ILE A 126 17.24 10.06 12.20
N LEU A 127 18.33 9.80 12.92
CA LEU A 127 18.65 10.60 14.09
C LEU A 127 18.77 12.03 13.56
N LEU A 128 17.70 12.82 13.72
CA LEU A 128 17.79 14.27 13.54
C LEU A 128 18.66 14.80 14.68
N SER A 129 19.99 14.70 14.53
CA SER A 129 20.87 15.63 15.21
C SER A 129 20.68 16.97 14.50
N LEU A 130 19.87 17.83 15.11
CA LEU A 130 19.80 19.24 14.76
C LEU A 130 21.18 19.86 15.02
N SER A 131 22.01 19.90 13.99
CA SER A 131 23.11 20.86 13.89
C SER A 131 22.88 21.69 12.64
N PHE A 132 22.20 22.80 12.89
CA PHE A 132 22.09 24.01 12.09
C PHE A 132 23.48 24.47 11.62
N LEU A 133 23.64 24.80 10.34
CA LEU A 133 24.01 26.15 9.89
C LEU A 133 24.11 26.25 8.38
N GLU A 134 23.68 27.41 7.92
CA GLU A 134 23.45 27.83 6.55
C GLU A 134 24.71 27.81 5.68
N SER A 135 24.54 27.47 4.40
CA SER A 135 25.33 28.08 3.34
C SER A 135 24.44 28.25 2.12
N VAL A 136 23.87 29.45 2.03
CA VAL A 136 23.20 29.96 0.85
C VAL A 136 24.29 30.28 -0.17
N CYS A 137 24.20 29.71 -1.37
CA CYS A 137 24.86 30.28 -2.55
C CYS A 137 23.76 30.86 -3.44
N PRO A 138 23.70 32.19 -3.66
CA PRO A 138 22.83 32.74 -4.68
C PRO A 138 23.46 32.45 -6.05
N VAL A 139 22.68 31.91 -6.98
CA VAL A 139 23.02 31.97 -8.40
C VAL A 139 22.16 33.09 -8.98
N GLU A 140 22.80 34.21 -9.29
CA GLU A 140 22.19 35.31 -10.03
C GLU A 140 21.78 34.80 -11.42
N ALA A 141 20.48 34.88 -11.71
CA ALA A 141 19.96 34.67 -13.04
C ALA A 141 19.81 36.05 -13.71
N GLU A 142 20.78 36.41 -14.55
CA GLU A 142 20.65 37.55 -15.45
C GLU A 142 19.60 37.22 -16.53
N PHE A 143 18.44 37.86 -16.43
CA PHE A 143 17.39 37.83 -17.44
C PHE A 143 17.69 38.92 -18.48
N THR A 144 18.13 38.52 -19.67
CA THR A 144 18.02 39.36 -20.87
C THR A 144 17.13 38.65 -21.87
N GLY A 145 15.98 39.26 -22.15
CA GLY A 145 14.99 38.74 -23.08
C GLY A 145 15.40 38.90 -24.54
N ASN A 146 14.94 37.98 -25.39
CA ASN A 146 13.97 38.25 -26.46
C ASN A 146 13.74 36.97 -27.27
N GLY A 147 12.47 36.69 -27.53
CA GLY A 147 12.03 35.48 -28.23
C GLY A 147 12.37 35.48 -29.72
N VAL A 148 12.63 34.28 -30.24
CA VAL A 148 12.25 33.85 -31.59
C VAL A 148 12.17 32.32 -31.61
N ASP A 149 11.15 31.83 -32.30
CA ASP A 149 10.75 30.43 -32.45
C ASP A 149 11.84 29.52 -33.00
N TYR A 150 11.98 28.30 -32.46
CA TYR A 150 12.66 27.19 -33.15
C TYR A 150 11.97 25.84 -32.83
N GLU A 151 11.66 25.10 -33.90
CA GLU A 151 11.05 23.76 -33.92
C GLU A 151 11.86 22.69 -33.16
N PRO A 152 11.20 21.65 -32.61
CA PRO A 152 11.88 20.54 -31.96
C PRO A 152 12.47 19.58 -32.99
N THR A 153 13.77 19.70 -33.27
CA THR A 153 14.52 18.64 -33.97
C THR A 153 14.93 17.58 -32.95
N MET A 154 14.38 16.37 -33.06
CA MET A 154 14.77 15.24 -32.21
C MET A 154 16.21 14.79 -32.54
N PRO A 155 17.12 14.66 -31.55
CA PRO A 155 18.41 14.03 -31.78
C PRO A 155 18.24 12.50 -31.86
N ILE A 156 18.78 11.95 -32.95
CA ILE A 156 18.92 10.53 -33.26
C ILE A 156 19.88 9.89 -32.25
N MET A 157 19.52 8.67 -31.82
CA MET A 157 20.31 7.79 -30.94
C MET A 157 21.62 7.38 -31.60
N ASP A 158 22.72 7.36 -30.83
CA ASP A 158 23.92 6.61 -31.18
C ASP A 158 24.55 5.98 -29.93
N ASP A 159 25.18 4.83 -30.16
CA ASP A 159 25.29 3.73 -29.20
C ASP A 159 26.41 3.92 -28.17
N GLY A 160 26.01 4.20 -26.92
CA GLY A 160 26.92 4.32 -25.77
C GLY A 160 26.91 3.06 -24.91
N VAL A 161 27.84 2.15 -25.17
CA VAL A 161 28.16 0.97 -24.35
C VAL A 161 28.49 1.39 -22.91
N CYS A 162 27.67 0.99 -21.95
CA CYS A 162 28.01 1.09 -20.53
C CYS A 162 28.93 -0.08 -20.13
N GLU A 163 30.25 0.15 -20.19
CA GLU A 163 31.23 -0.78 -19.61
C GLU A 163 31.09 -0.82 -18.07
N SER A 164 31.13 -2.03 -17.52
CA SER A 164 31.10 -2.30 -16.07
C SER A 164 32.49 -2.11 -15.45
N PRO A 165 32.64 -1.48 -14.27
CA PRO A 165 33.95 -1.28 -13.66
C PRO A 165 34.52 -2.57 -13.05
N SER A 166 35.72 -2.92 -13.49
CA SER A 166 36.53 -4.07 -13.05
C SER A 166 37.10 -3.87 -11.63
N ARG A 167 36.93 -4.90 -10.79
CA ARG A 167 37.26 -4.93 -9.36
C ARG A 167 38.75 -5.23 -9.16
N LYS A 168 39.58 -4.20 -8.90
CA LYS A 168 40.99 -4.42 -8.50
C LYS A 168 41.07 -4.88 -7.05
N LYS A 169 41.56 -6.11 -6.84
CA LYS A 169 41.94 -6.66 -5.54
C LYS A 169 43.25 -6.01 -5.08
N HIS A 170 43.29 -5.50 -3.86
CA HIS A 170 44.53 -5.04 -3.22
C HIS A 170 44.85 -5.99 -2.06
N THR A 171 45.82 -6.86 -2.29
CA THR A 171 46.50 -7.64 -1.25
C THR A 171 47.67 -6.79 -0.78
N ARG A 172 47.83 -6.60 0.53
CA ARG A 172 49.01 -5.94 1.09
C ARG A 172 49.60 -6.86 2.16
N GLU A 173 50.81 -7.33 1.89
CA GLU A 173 51.78 -7.82 2.88
C GLU A 173 52.32 -6.67 3.73
#